data_AF-A0A9E6ZXR2-F1
#
_entry.id   AF-A0A9E6ZXR2-F1
#
_cell.length_a   1.000
_cell.length_b   1.000
_cell.length_c   1.000
_cell.angle_alpha   90.00
_cell.angle_beta   90.00
_cell.angle_gamma   90.00
#
_symmetry.space_group_name_H-M   'P 1'
#
loop_
_entity.id
_entity.type
_entity.pdbx_description
1 polymer ?
#
loop_
_entity_poly.entity_id
_entity_poly.type
_entity_poly.pdbx_seq_one_letter_code
_entity_poly.pdbx_strand_id
1 'polypeptide(L)'
;MSEPADLSTEARVLLVSTLVGSRLDHDLGHRLHHMEHDGTVETVRLETRDMTRRRLRVVTDRGTACLIALPRSEQLFDGAILLLEPGRAIVVRALEQAWLRLRPASLPDALQLGYAAGNLHWKVRFDAGDVEVALEAPRQAYLDRVRDLISEGRVAVVGAVD
;
A
#
# COMPACT_ATOMS: atom_id res chain seq x y z
N MET A 1 8.62 11.49 -48.97
CA MET A 1 7.52 12.18 -48.29
C MET A 1 6.82 11.14 -47.43
N SER A 2 6.90 11.36 -46.12
CA SER A 2 6.20 10.69 -45.01
C SER A 2 6.46 9.21 -44.74
N GLU A 3 7.48 9.03 -43.90
CA GLU A 3 7.58 8.05 -42.83
C GLU A 3 6.27 7.94 -42.02
N PRO A 4 5.81 6.74 -41.64
CA PRO A 4 4.93 6.60 -40.50
C PRO A 4 5.79 6.39 -39.25
N ALA A 5 5.85 7.43 -38.43
CA ALA A 5 6.21 7.34 -37.03
C ALA A 5 5.12 6.57 -36.27
N ASP A 6 5.51 5.48 -35.63
CA ASP A 6 5.36 5.24 -34.17
C ASP A 6 5.39 3.73 -33.92
N LEU A 7 6.62 3.21 -33.82
CA LEU A 7 6.89 1.89 -33.27
C LEU A 7 6.96 2.02 -31.75
N SER A 8 5.99 1.42 -31.08
CA SER A 8 6.13 0.79 -29.76
C SER A 8 6.50 1.68 -28.57
N THR A 9 5.49 2.32 -27.97
CA THR A 9 5.48 2.53 -26.50
C THR A 9 4.70 1.39 -25.84
N GLU A 10 5.22 0.17 -25.92
CA GLU A 10 4.86 -0.82 -24.91
C GLU A 10 5.57 -0.42 -23.62
N ALA A 11 4.80 -0.08 -22.58
CA ALA A 11 5.36 0.17 -21.27
C ALA A 11 6.17 -1.05 -20.81
N ARG A 12 7.50 -1.00 -20.95
CA ARG A 12 8.42 -2.05 -20.53
C ARG A 12 8.22 -2.30 -19.03
N VAL A 13 7.78 -3.50 -18.70
CA VAL A 13 7.59 -3.93 -17.31
C VAL A 13 8.94 -4.42 -16.78
N LEU A 14 9.39 -3.90 -15.64
CA LEU A 14 10.59 -4.37 -14.96
C LEU A 14 10.30 -5.72 -14.29
N LEU A 15 11.00 -6.77 -14.69
CA LEU A 15 10.94 -8.07 -14.01
C LEU A 15 11.91 -8.07 -12.82
N VAL A 16 11.38 -8.29 -11.62
CA VAL A 16 12.17 -8.42 -10.38
C VAL A 16 12.12 -9.88 -9.95
N SER A 17 13.17 -10.63 -10.26
CA SER A 17 13.27 -12.06 -9.92
C SER A 17 14.07 -12.35 -8.65
N THR A 18 14.75 -11.36 -8.09
CA THR A 18 15.53 -11.46 -6.85
C THR A 18 15.63 -10.09 -6.20
N LEU A 19 15.91 -10.05 -4.90
CA LEU A 19 16.24 -8.83 -4.17
C LEU A 19 17.73 -8.51 -4.32
N VAL A 20 18.04 -7.24 -4.59
CA VAL A 20 19.44 -6.76 -4.57
C VAL A 20 20.01 -6.81 -3.15
N GLY A 21 19.16 -6.54 -2.15
CA GLY A 21 19.55 -6.58 -0.75
C GLY A 21 18.60 -5.76 0.13
N SER A 22 19.12 -5.31 1.26
CA SER A 22 18.39 -4.51 2.24
C SER A 22 18.98 -3.10 2.30
N ARG A 23 18.14 -2.10 2.51
CA ARG A 23 18.59 -0.75 2.87
C ARG A 23 19.43 -0.70 4.15
N LEU A 24 19.32 -1.74 4.99
CA LEU A 24 20.02 -1.85 6.27
C LEU A 24 21.43 -2.43 6.11
N ASP A 25 21.75 -2.97 4.94
CA ASP A 25 23.13 -3.30 4.61
C ASP A 25 23.94 -2.00 4.55
N HIS A 26 25.12 -2.00 5.16
CA HIS A 26 25.93 -0.79 5.31
C HIS A 26 26.28 -0.14 3.95
N ASP A 27 26.73 -0.94 3.00
CA ASP A 27 27.23 -0.43 1.72
C ASP A 27 26.07 -0.04 0.80
N LEU A 28 25.01 -0.85 0.78
CA LEU A 28 23.81 -0.54 0.00
C LEU A 28 23.06 0.66 0.60
N GLY A 29 23.00 0.76 1.92
CA GLY A 29 22.39 1.88 2.65
C GLY A 29 23.10 3.20 2.35
N HIS A 30 24.43 3.22 2.37
CA HIS A 30 25.20 4.42 2.03
C HIS A 30 24.95 4.86 0.59
N ARG A 31 24.94 3.92 -0.37
CA ARG A 31 24.63 4.21 -1.78
C ARG A 31 23.21 4.75 -1.95
N LEU A 32 22.23 4.10 -1.31
CA LEU A 32 20.84 4.56 -1.34
C LEU A 32 20.68 5.96 -0.78
N HIS A 33 21.36 6.28 0.32
CA HIS A 33 21.27 7.61 0.92
C HIS A 33 21.73 8.72 -0.05
N HIS A 34 22.82 8.49 -0.79
CA HIS A 34 23.27 9.43 -1.82
C HIS A 34 22.20 9.60 -2.91
N MET A 35 21.63 8.47 -3.37
CA MET A 35 20.58 8.47 -4.39
C MET A 35 19.27 9.12 -3.92
N GLU A 36 18.93 9.01 -2.63
CA GLU A 36 17.79 9.68 -2.02
C GLU A 36 17.97 11.21 -2.09
N HIS A 37 19.17 11.72 -1.79
CA HIS A 37 19.51 13.15 -1.94
C HIS A 37 19.45 13.61 -3.40
N ASP A 38 19.92 12.78 -4.33
CA ASP A 38 19.86 13.07 -5.76
C ASP A 38 18.44 12.93 -6.34
N GLY A 39 17.47 12.50 -5.52
CA GLY A 39 16.10 12.27 -5.96
C GLY A 39 16.02 11.20 -7.05
N THR A 40 16.83 10.15 -6.98
CA THR A 40 16.86 9.04 -7.95
C THR A 40 16.28 7.73 -7.39
N VAL A 41 15.71 7.77 -6.19
CA VAL A 41 15.02 6.63 -5.57
C VAL A 41 13.53 6.67 -5.88
N GLU A 42 13.03 5.52 -6.32
CA GLU A 42 11.62 5.19 -6.48
C GLU A 42 11.16 4.26 -5.36
N THR A 43 9.90 4.39 -4.95
CA THR A 43 9.32 3.54 -3.91
C THR A 43 8.19 2.68 -4.44
N VAL A 44 8.22 1.40 -4.09
CA VAL A 44 7.07 0.50 -4.17
C VAL A 44 6.45 0.46 -2.78
N ARG A 45 5.24 0.99 -2.66
CA ARG A 45 4.48 0.99 -1.40
C ARG A 45 3.59 -0.25 -1.34
N LEU A 46 3.78 -1.09 -0.32
CA LEU A 46 3.02 -2.33 -0.16
C LEU A 46 2.39 -2.43 1.22
N GLU A 47 1.19 -3.00 1.26
CA GLU A 47 0.58 -3.43 2.52
C GLU A 47 1.30 -4.67 3.06
N THR A 48 1.21 -4.89 4.38
CA THR A 48 1.81 -6.05 5.04
C THR A 48 1.37 -7.39 4.42
N ARG A 49 0.13 -7.50 3.93
CA ARG A 49 -0.35 -8.71 3.26
C ARG A 49 0.40 -9.00 1.96
N ASP A 50 0.71 -7.95 1.19
CA ASP A 50 1.42 -8.08 -0.08
C ASP A 50 2.90 -8.39 0.11
N MET A 51 3.49 -8.01 1.26
CA MET A 51 4.88 -8.38 1.61
C MET A 51 5.09 -9.90 1.67
N THR A 52 4.03 -10.67 1.94
CA THR A 52 4.12 -12.14 1.97
C THR A 52 4.01 -12.76 0.58
N ARG A 53 3.55 -12.02 -0.43
CA ARG A 53 3.37 -12.53 -1.79
C ARG A 53 4.70 -12.65 -2.50
N ARG A 54 4.85 -13.73 -3.26
CA ARG A 54 6.01 -13.96 -4.13
C ARG A 54 5.83 -13.45 -5.55
N ARG A 55 4.57 -13.28 -5.96
CA ARG A 55 4.18 -12.84 -7.29
C ARG A 55 3.15 -11.72 -7.20
N LEU A 56 3.51 -10.55 -7.73
CA LEU A 56 2.66 -9.37 -7.73
C LEU A 56 3.11 -8.39 -8.82
N ARG A 57 2.14 -7.72 -9.43
CA ARG A 57 2.38 -6.60 -10.33
C ARG A 57 2.12 -5.32 -9.54
N VAL A 58 3.07 -4.42 -9.55
CA VAL A 58 3.06 -3.18 -8.76
C VAL A 58 3.53 -2.02 -9.64
N VAL A 59 3.24 -0.80 -9.20
CA VAL A 59 3.72 0.41 -9.86
C VAL A 59 4.44 1.25 -8.80
N THR A 60 5.61 1.78 -9.14
CA THR A 60 6.34 2.69 -8.24
C THR A 60 5.63 4.04 -8.14
N ASP A 61 6.01 4.85 -7.17
CA ASP A 61 5.58 6.25 -7.05
C ASP A 61 5.97 7.14 -8.23
N ARG A 62 6.84 6.67 -9.15
CA ARG A 62 7.17 7.35 -10.42
C ARG A 62 6.57 6.68 -11.65
N GLY A 63 5.62 5.77 -11.48
CA GLY A 63 4.88 5.15 -12.58
C GLY A 63 5.58 3.95 -13.25
N THR A 64 6.69 3.45 -12.69
CA THR A 64 7.35 2.26 -13.24
C THR A 64 6.56 1.01 -12.90
N ALA A 65 6.11 0.29 -13.91
CA ALA A 65 5.50 -1.02 -13.73
C ALA A 65 6.56 -2.08 -13.41
N CYS A 66 6.40 -2.77 -12.28
CA CYS A 66 7.25 -3.87 -11.86
C CYS A 66 6.42 -5.16 -11.77
N LEU A 67 6.98 -6.26 -12.27
CA LEU A 67 6.51 -7.62 -12.05
C LEU A 67 7.48 -8.32 -11.09
N ILE A 68 7.06 -8.48 -9.84
CA ILE A 68 7.84 -9.19 -8.83
C ILE A 68 7.54 -10.69 -8.94
N ALA A 69 8.57 -11.50 -9.05
CA ALA A 69 8.52 -12.96 -9.17
C ALA A 69 9.70 -13.60 -8.42
N LEU A 70 9.62 -13.58 -7.09
CA LEU A 70 10.72 -14.04 -6.22
C LEU A 70 10.74 -15.57 -6.05
N PRO A 71 11.93 -16.17 -5.84
CA PRO A 71 12.06 -17.57 -5.44
C PRO A 71 11.47 -17.80 -4.04
N ARG A 72 11.24 -19.08 -3.68
CA ARG A 72 10.66 -19.45 -2.38
C ARG A 72 11.51 -19.02 -1.18
N SER A 73 12.82 -18.94 -1.37
CA SER A 73 13.82 -18.56 -0.36
C SER A 73 13.81 -17.06 -0.03
N GLU A 74 13.21 -16.22 -0.87
CA GLU A 74 13.18 -14.77 -0.70
C GLU A 74 11.78 -14.29 -0.35
N GLN A 75 11.70 -13.16 0.35
CA GLN A 75 10.45 -12.52 0.72
C GLN A 75 10.62 -11.01 0.74
N LEU A 76 9.58 -10.27 0.35
CA LEU A 76 9.58 -8.83 0.46
C LEU A 76 9.51 -8.41 1.93
N PHE A 77 10.22 -7.33 2.25
CA PHE A 77 10.21 -6.70 3.56
C PHE A 77 10.35 -5.20 3.37
N ASP A 78 10.04 -4.45 4.43
CA ASP A 78 10.24 -3.01 4.44
C ASP A 78 11.73 -2.69 4.25
N GLY A 79 12.09 -2.12 3.11
CA GLY A 79 13.46 -1.78 2.76
C GLY A 79 14.19 -2.76 1.87
N ALA A 80 13.49 -3.77 1.38
CA ALA A 80 13.99 -4.59 0.30
C ALA A 80 14.30 -3.72 -0.92
N ILE A 81 15.49 -3.88 -1.47
CA ILE A 81 15.95 -3.19 -2.67
C ILE A 81 15.64 -4.09 -3.86
N LEU A 82 14.75 -3.62 -4.75
CA LEU A 82 14.31 -4.35 -5.94
C LEU A 82 15.22 -4.10 -7.14
N LEU A 83 15.82 -2.90 -7.20
CA LEU A 83 16.71 -2.46 -8.26
C LEU A 83 17.74 -1.49 -7.69
N LEU A 84 18.99 -1.60 -8.12
CA LEU A 84 20.05 -0.65 -7.81
C LEU A 84 20.99 -0.51 -9.01
N GLU A 85 20.81 0.54 -9.78
CA GLU A 85 21.56 0.87 -11.00
C GLU A 85 22.18 2.28 -10.87
N PRO A 86 23.15 2.65 -11.73
CA PRO A 86 23.63 4.02 -11.79
C PRO A 86 22.47 5.00 -12.03
N GLY A 87 22.26 5.94 -11.10
CA GLY A 87 21.21 6.96 -11.22
C GLY A 87 19.78 6.49 -10.99
N ARG A 88 19.57 5.26 -10.48
CA ARG A 88 18.23 4.78 -10.15
C ARG A 88 18.19 3.63 -9.14
N ALA A 89 17.33 3.74 -8.14
CA ALA A 89 17.03 2.63 -7.24
C ALA A 89 15.52 2.47 -7.02
N ILE A 90 15.08 1.24 -6.77
CA ILE A 90 13.69 0.95 -6.40
C ILE A 90 13.68 0.24 -5.05
N VAL A 91 12.99 0.82 -4.07
CA VAL A 91 12.96 0.31 -2.69
C VAL A 91 11.53 0.05 -2.25
N VAL A 92 11.32 -1.06 -1.54
CA VAL A 92 10.05 -1.36 -0.90
C VAL A 92 9.88 -0.52 0.36
N ARG A 93 8.71 0.10 0.50
CA ARG A 93 8.26 0.74 1.74
C ARG A 93 6.96 0.08 2.18
N ALA A 94 6.88 -0.32 3.44
CA ALA A 94 5.60 -0.69 4.02
C ALA A 94 4.68 0.53 4.05
N LEU A 95 3.44 0.37 3.60
CA LEU A 95 2.38 1.32 3.90
C LEU A 95 2.09 1.23 5.40
N GLU A 96 2.11 2.38 6.08
CA GLU A 96 1.41 2.46 7.36
C GLU A 96 -0.06 2.12 7.10
N GLN A 97 -0.56 1.09 7.77
CA GLN A 97 -1.96 0.70 7.61
C GLN A 97 -2.83 1.87 8.09
N ALA A 98 -3.54 2.52 7.17
CA ALA A 98 -4.52 3.53 7.53
C ALA A 98 -5.74 2.86 8.17
N TRP A 99 -6.24 3.44 9.26
CA TRP A 99 -7.39 2.94 10.00
C TRP A 99 -8.50 4.00 9.98
N LEU A 100 -9.70 3.59 9.56
CA LEU A 100 -10.91 4.38 9.71
C LEU A 100 -11.54 4.05 11.07
N ARG A 101 -11.56 5.02 11.97
CA ARG A 101 -12.17 4.87 13.30
C ARG A 101 -13.63 5.30 13.28
N LEU A 102 -14.51 4.39 13.69
CA LEU A 102 -15.96 4.56 13.73
C LEU A 102 -16.44 4.38 15.17
N ARG A 103 -17.08 5.41 15.72
CA ARG A 103 -17.63 5.41 17.08
C ARG A 103 -19.13 5.19 17.05
N PRO A 104 -19.65 4.06 17.53
CA PRO A 104 -21.08 3.89 17.71
C PRO A 104 -21.61 4.81 18.82
N ALA A 105 -22.82 5.34 18.66
CA ALA A 105 -23.47 6.20 19.64
C ALA A 105 -24.03 5.43 20.86
N SER A 106 -24.28 4.13 20.69
CA SER A 106 -24.87 3.26 21.70
C SER A 106 -24.48 1.79 21.51
N LEU A 107 -24.78 0.93 22.49
CA LEU A 107 -24.53 -0.52 22.38
C LEU A 107 -25.32 -1.18 21.22
N PRO A 108 -26.61 -0.89 21.00
CA PRO A 108 -27.32 -1.36 19.81
C PRO A 108 -26.65 -0.95 18.49
N ASP A 109 -26.15 0.28 18.40
CA ASP A 109 -25.45 0.77 17.21
C ASP A 109 -24.10 0.08 17.03
N ALA A 110 -23.41 -0.24 18.12
CA ALA A 110 -22.17 -1.01 18.10
C ALA A 110 -22.40 -2.43 17.56
N LEU A 111 -23.50 -3.09 17.96
CA LEU A 111 -23.88 -4.41 17.44
C LEU A 111 -24.16 -4.36 15.94
N GLN A 112 -24.90 -3.34 15.47
CA GLN A 112 -25.21 -3.21 14.05
C GLN A 112 -23.96 -2.87 13.23
N LEU A 113 -23.10 -1.97 13.72
CA LEU A 113 -21.82 -1.66 13.08
C LEU A 113 -20.90 -2.87 13.02
N GLY A 114 -20.80 -3.64 14.11
CA GLY A 114 -20.03 -4.89 14.16
C GLY A 114 -20.57 -5.94 13.17
N TYR A 115 -21.89 -6.10 13.10
CA TYR A 115 -22.54 -6.98 12.12
C TYR A 115 -22.26 -6.54 10.68
N ALA A 116 -22.37 -5.24 10.38
CA ALA A 116 -22.08 -4.69 9.06
C ALA A 116 -20.61 -4.92 8.67
N ALA A 117 -19.67 -4.61 9.56
CA ALA A 117 -18.23 -4.83 9.33
C ALA A 117 -17.92 -6.31 9.06
N GLY A 118 -18.54 -7.22 9.82
CA GLY A 118 -18.42 -8.67 9.61
C GLY A 118 -18.96 -9.11 8.25
N ASN A 119 -20.18 -8.69 7.89
CA ASN A 119 -20.80 -8.99 6.60
C ASN A 119 -20.01 -8.45 5.39
N LEU A 120 -19.36 -7.30 5.57
CA LEU A 120 -18.53 -6.66 4.56
C LEU A 120 -17.11 -7.25 4.51
N HIS A 121 -16.80 -8.23 5.37
CA HIS A 121 -15.48 -8.83 5.53
C HIS A 121 -14.38 -7.79 5.80
N TRP A 122 -14.71 -6.74 6.53
CA TRP A 122 -13.73 -5.74 6.92
C TRP A 122 -12.80 -6.28 8.00
N LYS A 123 -11.50 -6.02 7.84
CA LYS A 123 -10.52 -6.24 8.89
C LYS A 123 -10.67 -5.15 9.94
N VAL A 124 -11.00 -5.53 11.17
CA VAL A 124 -11.25 -4.59 12.26
C VAL A 124 -10.40 -4.87 13.49
N ARG A 125 -10.19 -3.83 14.30
CA ARG A 125 -9.79 -3.93 15.70
C ARG A 125 -10.67 -3.01 16.54
N PHE A 126 -10.65 -3.19 17.85
CA PHE A 126 -11.48 -2.44 18.79
C PHE A 126 -10.60 -1.69 19.77
N ASP A 127 -10.92 -0.42 20.01
CA ASP A 127 -10.20 0.44 20.96
C ASP A 127 -11.19 1.40 21.64
N ALA A 128 -11.23 1.40 22.97
CA ALA A 128 -12.09 2.29 23.78
C ALA A 128 -13.58 2.36 23.35
N GLY A 129 -14.13 1.28 22.79
CA GLY A 129 -15.51 1.23 22.29
C GLY A 129 -15.70 1.65 20.83
N ASP A 130 -14.64 2.11 20.16
CA ASP A 130 -14.62 2.40 18.73
C ASP A 130 -14.26 1.14 17.91
N VAL A 131 -14.77 1.08 16.69
CA VAL A 131 -14.42 0.09 15.68
C VAL A 131 -13.44 0.73 14.70
N GLU A 132 -12.23 0.17 14.59
CA GLU A 132 -11.23 0.63 13.65
C GLU A 132 -11.14 -0.33 12.47
N VAL A 133 -11.43 0.18 11.28
CA VAL A 133 -11.43 -0.57 10.02
C VAL A 133 -10.13 -0.31 9.26
N ALA A 134 -9.42 -1.36 8.91
CA ALA A 134 -8.24 -1.24 8.05
C ALA A 134 -8.66 -0.81 6.63
N LEU A 135 -8.14 0.33 6.18
CA LEU A 135 -8.38 0.83 4.83
C LEU A 135 -7.45 0.13 3.85
N GLU A 136 -8.04 -0.51 2.85
CA GLU A 136 -7.39 -1.20 1.71
C GLU A 136 -7.86 -0.61 0.35
N ALA A 137 -8.71 0.41 0.42
CA ALA A 137 -9.27 1.17 -0.69
C ALA A 137 -9.52 2.61 -0.21
N PRO A 138 -9.88 3.56 -1.11
CA PRO A 138 -10.16 4.94 -0.69
C PRO A 138 -11.19 5.00 0.44
N ARG A 139 -10.94 5.84 1.46
CA ARG A 139 -11.77 6.00 2.67
C ARG A 139 -13.27 6.12 2.35
N GLN A 140 -13.61 6.86 1.30
CA GLN A 140 -15.00 7.07 0.88
C GLN A 140 -15.74 5.77 0.56
N ALA A 141 -15.05 4.77 -0.03
CA ALA A 141 -15.64 3.49 -0.37
C ALA A 141 -16.13 2.72 0.87
N TYR A 142 -15.53 2.96 2.04
CA TYR A 142 -15.97 2.40 3.31
C TYR A 142 -17.11 3.22 3.91
N LEU A 143 -16.99 4.55 3.93
CA LEU A 143 -18.03 5.45 4.42
C LEU A 143 -19.37 5.24 3.71
N ASP A 144 -19.33 4.99 2.40
CA ASP A 144 -20.53 4.72 1.61
C ASP A 144 -21.29 3.48 2.07
N ARG A 145 -20.59 2.45 2.58
CA ARG A 145 -21.22 1.20 3.05
C ARG A 145 -21.92 1.33 4.40
N VAL A 146 -21.55 2.32 5.20
CA VAL A 146 -22.13 2.61 6.53
C VAL A 146 -22.81 3.98 6.56
N ARG A 147 -23.11 4.55 5.38
CA ARG A 147 -23.65 5.89 5.21
C ARG A 147 -24.92 6.10 6.03
N ASP A 148 -25.84 5.15 6.02
CA ASP A 148 -27.11 5.28 6.72
C ASP A 148 -26.88 5.45 8.23
N LEU A 149 -26.03 4.59 8.83
CA LEU A 149 -25.64 4.68 10.24
C LEU A 149 -24.98 6.02 10.59
N ILE A 150 -24.18 6.57 9.67
CA ILE A 150 -23.55 7.89 9.87
C ILE A 150 -24.60 9.00 9.77
N SER A 151 -25.45 8.97 8.75
CA SER A 151 -26.47 10.01 8.50
C SER A 151 -27.53 10.08 9.59
N GLU A 152 -27.83 8.96 10.23
CA GLU A 152 -28.73 8.85 11.37
C GLU A 152 -28.08 9.26 12.71
N GLY A 153 -26.79 9.63 12.70
CA GLY A 153 -26.05 10.00 13.92
C GLY A 153 -25.70 8.83 14.83
N ARG A 154 -25.87 7.60 14.35
CA ARG A 154 -25.68 6.35 15.10
C ARG A 154 -24.22 5.90 15.12
N VAL A 155 -23.45 6.34 14.14
CA VAL A 155 -21.99 6.14 14.06
C VAL A 155 -21.32 7.46 13.69
N ALA A 156 -20.34 7.87 14.48
CA ALA A 156 -19.48 9.02 14.19
C ALA A 156 -18.15 8.55 13.61
N VAL A 157 -17.60 9.30 12.66
CA VAL A 157 -16.23 9.09 12.18
C VAL A 157 -15.28 9.86 13.10
N VAL A 158 -14.28 9.19 13.66
CA VAL A 158 -13.35 9.77 14.64
C VAL A 158 -11.97 9.96 14.01
N GLY A 159 -11.34 11.11 14.28
CA GLY A 159 -10.06 11.49 13.68
C GLY A 159 -10.21 12.40 12.47
N ALA A 160 -9.11 13.03 12.04
CA ALA A 160 -9.13 14.11 11.05
C ALA A 160 -9.76 13.68 9.71
N VAL A 161 -10.51 14.62 9.13
CA VAL A 161 -10.81 14.66 7.70
C VAL A 161 -9.54 15.20 7.06
N ASP A 162 -8.87 14.42 6.22
CA ASP A 162 -7.91 15.00 5.27
C ASP A 162 -8.71 15.74 4.19
#